data_AF-A0A962I0U0-F1
#
_entry.id   AF-A0A962I0U0-F1
#
_cell.length_a   1.000
_cell.length_b   1.000
_cell.length_c   1.000
_cell.angle_alpha   90.00
_cell.angle_beta   90.00
_cell.angle_gamma   90.00
#
_symmetry.space_group_name_H-M   'P 1'
#
loop_
_entity.id
_entity.type
_entity.pdbx_description
1 polymer ?
#
loop_
_entity_poly.entity_id
_entity_poly.type
_entity_poly.pdbx_seq_one_letter_code
_entity_poly.pdbx_strand_id
1 'polypeptide(L)' 'MNFAHMPELSWRYGYAAAIAVTVTACGLLYWKLKRAGWL' A
#
# COMPACT_ATOMS: atom_id res chain seq x y z
N MET A 1 1.54 -1.57 -20.23
CA MET A 1 0.85 -0.40 -20.81
C MET A 1 1.82 0.77 -20.84
N ASN A 2 1.71 1.68 -21.82
CA ASN A 2 2.69 2.74 -22.10
C ASN A 2 3.09 3.58 -20.88
N PHE A 3 4.32 3.42 -20.38
CA PHE A 3 4.87 4.14 -19.20
C PHE A 3 5.59 5.45 -19.54
N ALA A 4 5.66 5.83 -20.83
CA ALA A 4 6.50 6.94 -21.30
C ALA A 4 6.01 8.35 -20.94
N HIS A 5 4.75 8.51 -20.48
CA HIS A 5 4.13 9.81 -20.18
C HIS A 5 3.30 9.80 -18.88
N MET A 6 3.69 8.99 -17.89
CA MET A 6 3.03 9.01 -16.57
C MET A 6 3.81 9.93 -15.61
N PRO A 7 3.45 11.22 -15.47
CA PRO A 7 4.08 12.14 -14.51
C PRO A 7 3.89 11.68 -13.04
N GLU A 8 2.95 10.77 -12.79
CA GLU A 8 2.70 10.18 -11.46
C GLU A 8 3.87 9.31 -10.96
N LEU A 9 4.74 8.81 -11.85
CA LEU A 9 5.93 7.99 -11.50
C LEU A 9 7.17 8.85 -11.22
N SER A 10 7.15 10.15 -11.50
CA SER A 10 8.23 11.09 -11.15
C SER A 10 8.26 11.41 -9.65
N TRP A 11 7.19 11.05 -8.93
CA TRP A 11 7.18 11.18 -7.48
C TRP A 11 8.06 10.08 -6.88
N ARG A 12 9.29 10.45 -6.50
CA ARG A 12 10.28 9.57 -5.86
C ARG A 12 9.73 8.83 -4.62
N TYR A 13 8.68 9.37 -4.00
CA TYR A 13 7.96 8.77 -2.88
C TYR A 13 6.63 8.10 -3.26
N GLY A 14 6.13 8.23 -4.50
CA GLY A 14 4.85 7.66 -4.91
C GLY A 14 4.84 6.13 -4.83
N TYR A 15 5.94 5.50 -5.25
CA TYR A 15 6.12 4.05 -5.10
C TYR A 15 6.19 3.61 -3.63
N ALA A 16 6.96 4.35 -2.81
CA ALA A 16 7.06 4.09 -1.38
C ALA A 16 5.73 4.32 -0.65
N ALA A 17 4.97 5.34 -1.04
CA ALA A 17 3.65 5.66 -0.50
C ALA A 17 2.62 4.58 -0.87
N ALA A 18 2.63 4.08 -2.11
CA ALA A 18 1.76 2.97 -2.51
C ALA A 18 2.06 1.69 -1.70
N ILE A 19 3.34 1.38 -1.48
CA ILE A 19 3.75 0.26 -0.62
C ILE A 19 3.30 0.52 0.83
N ALA A 20 3.53 1.72 1.35
CA ALA A 20 3.14 2.07 2.72
C ALA A 20 1.62 1.93 2.91
N VAL A 21 0.81 2.41 1.98
CA VAL A 21 -0.66 2.27 2.02
C VAL A 21 -1.06 0.79 1.97
N THR A 22 -0.46 0.00 1.09
CA THR A 22 -0.76 -1.44 0.96
C THR A 22 -0.43 -2.20 2.24
N VAL A 23 0.78 -2.02 2.76
CA VAL A 23 1.24 -2.68 4.00
C VAL A 23 0.39 -2.23 5.19
N THR A 24 0.05 -0.93 5.26
CA THR A 24 -0.80 -0.40 6.33
C THR A 24 -2.21 -1.00 6.26
N ALA A 25 -2.80 -1.09 5.07
CA ALA A 25 -4.13 -1.68 4.89
C ALA A 25 -4.16 -3.17 5.28
N CYS A 26 -3.20 -3.96 4.78
CA CYS A 26 -3.06 -5.37 5.14
C CYS A 26 -2.78 -5.56 6.63
N GLY A 27 -1.89 -4.73 7.21
CA GLY A 27 -1.54 -4.79 8.63
C GLY A 27 -2.69 -4.41 9.55
N LEU A 28 -3.48 -3.38 9.19
CA LEU A 28 -4.68 -3.00 9.93
C LEU A 28 -5.73 -4.10 9.92
N LEU A 29 -5.99 -4.70 8.76
CA LEU A 29 -6.88 -5.85 8.64
C LEU A 29 -6.38 -7.02 9.48
N TYR A 30 -5.12 -7.41 9.34
CA TYR A 30 -4.52 -8.49 10.12
C TYR A 30 -4.63 -8.23 11.62
N TRP A 31 -4.34 -7.01 12.07
CA TRP A 31 -4.43 -6.66 13.48
C TRP A 31 -5.88 -6.67 14.00
N LYS A 32 -6.84 -6.25 13.18
CA LYS A 32 -8.27 -6.29 13.52
C LYS A 32 -8.79 -7.73 13.60
N LEU A 33 -8.43 -8.57 12.63
CA LEU A 33 -8.76 -10.00 12.60
C LEU A 33 -8.12 -10.74 13.78
N LYS A 34 -6.84 -10.48 14.06
CA LYS A 34 -6.13 -11.05 15.20
C LYS A 34 -6.73 -10.62 16.53
N ARG A 35 -7.11 -9.35 16.68
CA ARG A 35 -7.77 -8.85 17.89
C ARG A 35 -9.16 -9.43 18.07
N ALA A 36 -9.87 -9.75 16.99
CA ALA A 36 -11.16 -10.41 17.05
C ALA A 36 -11.06 -11.89 17.49
N GLY A 37 -9.85 -12.44 17.69
CA GLY A 37 -9.65 -13.83 18.08
C GLY A 37 -9.98 -14.82 16.95
N TRP A 38 -10.01 -14.34 15.70
CA TRP A 38 -10.27 -15.16 14.52
C TRP A 38 -9.00 -15.87 13.99
N LEU A 39 -7.83 -15.57 14.56
CA LEU A 39 -6.55 -16.23 14.32
C LEU A 39 -5.90 -16.56 15.67
#